data_AF-A0A6P1FF36-F1
#
_entry.id   AF-A0A6P1FF36-F1
#
_cell.length_a   1.000
_cell.length_b   1.000
_cell.length_c   1.000
_cell.angle_alpha   90.00
_cell.angle_beta   90.00
_cell.angle_gamma   90.00
#
_symmetry.space_group_name_H-M   'P 1'
#
loop_
_entity.id
_entity.type
_entity.pdbx_description
1 polymer ?
#
loop_
_entity_poly.entity_id
_entity_poly.type
_entity_poly.pdbx_seq_one_letter_code
_entity_poly.pdbx_strand_id
1 'polypeptide(L)' 'MTQTFPAWLRDQQKRDDEVGLFAQAFGGRDDLPEHGGRAIYDGYFAREPESAQADLDRAWMEFEAHVQPSATSDEPEGLR' A
#
# COMPACT_ATOMS: atom_id res chain seq x y z
N MET A 1 -9.30 -9.74 -9.21
CA MET A 1 -7.91 -10.04 -8.79
C MET A 1 -7.52 -8.96 -7.80
N THR A 2 -7.00 -9.33 -6.64
CA THR A 2 -6.55 -8.34 -5.64
C THR A 2 -5.28 -7.67 -6.14
N GLN A 3 -5.24 -6.33 -6.17
CA GLN A 3 -4.05 -5.58 -6.57
C GLN A 3 -2.91 -5.85 -5.57
N THR A 4 -1.66 -5.96 -6.05
CA THR A 4 -0.49 -6.10 -5.16
C THR A 4 -0.03 -4.74 -4.67
N PHE A 5 0.68 -4.71 -3.53
CA PHE A 5 1.20 -3.46 -2.97
C PHE A 5 2.08 -2.67 -3.98
N PRO A 6 3.04 -3.28 -4.71
CA PRO A 6 3.84 -2.57 -5.71
C PRO A 6 3.00 -2.02 -6.87
N ALA A 7 1.99 -2.78 -7.32
CA ALA A 7 1.10 -2.33 -8.39
C ALA A 7 0.27 -1.13 -7.93
N TRP A 8 -0.30 -1.21 -6.73
CA TRP A 8 -1.04 -0.11 -6.11
C TRP A 8 -0.15 1.11 -5.88
N LEU A 9 1.09 0.91 -5.41
CA LEU A 9 2.04 1.97 -5.14
C LEU A 9 2.41 2.73 -6.42
N ARG A 10 2.60 2.03 -7.54
CA ARG A 10 2.83 2.68 -8.85
C ARG A 10 1.70 3.62 -9.26
N ASP A 11 0.45 3.27 -8.95
CA ASP A 11 -0.69 4.12 -9.26
C ASP A 11 -0.70 5.43 -8.44
N GLN A 12 0.01 5.47 -7.30
CA GLN A 12 0.08 6.64 -6.42
C GLN A 12 1.11 7.70 -6.86
N GLN A 13 1.94 7.43 -7.88
CA GLN A 13 3.04 8.33 -8.28
C GLN A 13 2.62 9.76 -8.64
N LYS A 14 1.35 9.98 -8.99
CA LYS A 14 0.81 11.30 -9.35
C LYS A 14 0.37 12.14 -8.15
N ARG A 15 0.44 11.61 -6.94
CA ARG A 15 0.08 12.34 -5.71
C ARG A 15 1.24 13.26 -5.28
N ASP A 16 0.87 14.36 -4.66
CA ASP A 16 1.81 15.37 -4.13
C ASP A 16 1.99 15.26 -2.61
N ASP A 17 1.57 14.15 -1.99
CA ASP A 17 1.71 13.86 -0.57
C ASP A 17 2.82 12.83 -0.29
N GLU A 18 3.03 12.51 0.99
CA GLU A 18 4.05 11.54 1.44
C GLU A 18 3.99 10.20 0.70
N VAL A 19 2.79 9.67 0.44
CA VAL A 19 2.59 8.41 -0.30
C VAL A 19 2.96 8.58 -1.77
N GLY A 20 2.63 9.71 -2.38
CA GLY A 20 3.04 10.05 -3.74
C GLY A 20 4.56 10.17 -3.90
N LEU A 21 5.22 10.86 -2.97
CA LEU A 21 6.68 10.99 -2.95
C LEU A 21 7.36 9.62 -2.77
N PHE A 22 6.83 8.79 -1.86
CA PHE A 22 7.29 7.42 -1.66
C PHE A 22 7.10 6.56 -2.92
N ALA A 23 5.96 6.68 -3.59
CA ALA A 23 5.68 5.98 -4.84
C ALA A 23 6.62 6.40 -5.98
N GLN A 24 6.95 7.69 -6.09
CA GLN A 24 7.90 8.20 -7.07
C GLN A 24 9.32 7.69 -6.79
N ALA A 25 9.71 7.59 -5.52
CA ALA A 25 11.04 7.13 -5.11
C ALA A 25 11.25 5.62 -5.30
N PHE A 26 10.22 4.80 -5.02
CA PHE A 26 10.37 3.35 -4.92
C PHE A 26 9.47 2.52 -5.84
N GLY A 27 8.33 3.05 -6.29
CA GLY A 27 7.34 2.28 -7.05
C GLY A 27 7.83 1.81 -8.43
N GLY A 28 8.84 2.48 -8.99
CA GLY A 28 9.47 2.13 -10.26
C GLY A 28 10.74 1.28 -10.16
N ARG A 29 11.12 0.83 -8.96
CA ARG A 29 12.33 0.02 -8.76
C ARG A 29 12.13 -1.42 -9.28
N ASP A 30 13.06 -1.88 -10.11
CA ASP A 30 13.04 -3.23 -10.68
C ASP A 30 13.28 -4.34 -9.64
N ASP A 31 13.89 -4.00 -8.50
CA ASP A 31 14.19 -4.92 -7.39
C ASP A 31 13.12 -4.95 -6.29
N LEU A 32 12.04 -4.17 -6.43
CA LEU A 32 10.93 -4.17 -5.48
C LEU A 32 10.19 -5.53 -5.53
N PRO A 33 10.02 -6.23 -4.38
CA PRO A 33 9.32 -7.52 -4.36
C PRO A 33 7.89 -7.39 -4.90
N GLU A 34 7.54 -8.16 -5.94
CA GLU A 34 6.23 -8.06 -6.62
C GLU A 34 5.06 -8.54 -5.73
N HIS A 35 5.35 -9.48 -4.85
CA HIS A 35 4.40 -10.11 -3.93
C HIS A 35 5.01 -10.24 -2.53
N GLY A 36 4.15 -10.18 -1.52
CA GLY A 36 4.56 -10.35 -0.13
C GLY A 36 3.57 -9.71 0.82
N GLY A 37 3.66 -10.09 2.09
CA GLY A 37 3.01 -9.36 3.18
C GLY A 37 3.94 -8.27 3.72
N ARG A 38 3.44 -7.51 4.70
CA ARG A 38 4.12 -6.37 5.30
C ARG A 38 5.58 -6.62 5.67
N ALA A 39 5.85 -7.75 6.34
CA ALA A 39 7.18 -8.12 6.81
C ALA A 39 8.23 -8.28 5.68
N ILE A 40 7.82 -8.65 4.46
CA ILE A 40 8.73 -8.72 3.30
C ILE A 40 9.19 -7.33 2.92
N TYR A 41 8.26 -6.36 2.89
CA TYR A 41 8.60 -4.98 2.57
C TYR A 41 9.39 -4.31 3.70
N ASP A 42 9.07 -4.57 4.98
CA ASP A 42 9.89 -4.09 6.09
C ASP A 42 11.36 -4.53 5.94
N GLY A 43 11.59 -5.81 5.58
CA GLY A 43 12.93 -6.32 5.33
C GLY A 43 13.62 -5.67 4.12
N TYR A 44 12.87 -5.40 3.05
CA TYR A 44 13.38 -4.71 1.86
C TYR A 44 13.79 -3.26 2.16
N PHE A 45 12.95 -2.52 2.90
CA PHE A 45 13.18 -1.12 3.25
C PHE A 45 14.10 -0.92 4.47
N ALA A 46 14.51 -1.99 5.17
CA ALA A 46 15.33 -1.90 6.40
C ALA A 46 16.68 -1.16 6.24
N ARG A 47 17.19 -1.01 5.01
CA ARG A 47 18.44 -0.29 4.71
C ARG A 47 18.22 1.12 4.17
N GLU A 48 16.97 1.50 3.92
CA GLU A 48 16.60 2.83 3.47
C GLU A 48 16.60 3.82 4.64
N PRO A 49 16.55 5.13 4.38
CA PRO A 49 16.45 6.14 5.44
C PRO A 49 15.23 5.94 6.34
N GLU A 50 15.30 6.39 7.58
CA GLU A 50 14.21 6.24 8.56
C GLU A 50 12.86 6.81 8.07
N SER A 51 12.90 7.88 7.26
CA SER A 51 11.69 8.45 6.63
C SER A 51 10.96 7.44 5.74
N ALA A 52 11.69 6.55 5.06
CA ALA A 52 11.09 5.53 4.20
C ALA A 52 10.26 4.52 4.99
N GLN A 53 10.58 4.28 6.26
CA GLN A 53 9.80 3.38 7.11
C GLN A 53 8.45 4.01 7.50
N ALA A 54 8.44 5.29 7.86
CA ALA A 54 7.21 6.04 8.15
C ALA A 54 6.32 6.16 6.90
N ASP A 55 6.92 6.43 5.73
CA ASP A 55 6.21 6.49 4.46
C ASP A 55 5.64 5.11 4.07
N LEU A 56 6.40 4.04 4.30
CA LEU A 56 5.94 2.66 4.09
C LEU A 56 4.77 2.30 5.03
N ASP A 57 4.82 2.67 6.31
CA ASP A 57 3.71 2.51 7.27
C ASP A 57 2.43 3.14 6.73
N ARG A 58 2.53 4.41 6.31
CA ARG A 58 1.41 5.17 5.77
C ARG A 58 0.86 4.54 4.49
N ALA A 59 1.73 4.20 3.53
CA ALA A 59 1.35 3.60 2.25
C ALA A 59 0.68 2.23 2.44
N TRP A 60 1.18 1.42 3.37
CA TRP A 60 0.62 0.10 3.65
C TRP A 60 -0.78 0.18 4.25
N MET A 61 -1.01 1.10 5.20
CA MET A 61 -2.33 1.31 5.77
C MET A 61 -3.37 1.70 4.70
N GLU A 62 -2.99 2.58 3.75
CA GLU A 62 -3.89 2.93 2.64
C GLU A 62 -4.13 1.77 1.68
N PHE A 63 -3.08 0.98 1.39
CA PHE A 63 -3.21 -0.21 0.57
C PHE A 63 -4.17 -1.23 1.20
N GLU A 64 -4.04 -1.51 2.50
CA GLU A 64 -4.93 -2.42 3.22
C GLU A 64 -6.38 -1.94 3.18
N ALA A 65 -6.62 -0.63 3.38
CA ALA A 65 -7.95 -0.03 3.25
C ALA A 65 -8.49 -0.10 1.81
N HIS A 66 -7.62 -0.06 0.79
CA HIS A 66 -8.01 -0.18 -0.61
C HIS A 66 -8.41 -1.61 -0.99
N VAL A 67 -7.65 -2.63 -0.55
CA VAL A 67 -7.90 -4.04 -0.89
C VAL A 67 -8.91 -4.72 0.04
N GLN A 68 -9.11 -4.18 1.24
CA GLN A 68 -10.20 -4.51 2.12
C GLN A 68 -11.08 -3.28 2.30
N PRO A 69 -11.83 -2.85 1.24
CA PRO A 69 -12.90 -1.90 1.47
C PRO A 69 -13.86 -2.64 2.41
N SER A 70 -13.92 -2.20 3.67
CA SER A 70 -14.58 -2.91 4.75
C SER A 70 -15.89 -3.55 4.31
N ALA A 71 -16.07 -4.81 4.72
CA ALA A 71 -17.34 -5.51 4.85
C ALA A 71 -18.23 -4.80 5.90
N THR A 72 -18.50 -3.51 5.69
CA THR A 72 -19.48 -2.74 6.44
C THR A 72 -20.81 -2.84 5.70
N SER A 73 -21.62 -3.77 6.22
CA SER A 73 -23.08 -3.78 6.16
C SER A 73 -23.74 -3.91 4.78
N ASP A 74 -23.75 -5.15 4.27
CA ASP A 74 -24.90 -5.65 3.51
C ASP A 74 -25.65 -6.64 4.43
N GLU A 75 -26.40 -6.12 5.41
CA GLU A 75 -27.58 -6.85 5.89
C GLU A 75 -28.72 -6.47 4.96
N PRO A 76 -29.25 -7.41 4.15
CA PRO A 76 -30.42 -7.14 3.36
C PRO A 76 -31.68 -7.22 4.22
N GLU A 77 -32.59 -6.31 3.88
CA GLU A 77 -34.04 -6.44 3.97
C GLU A 77 -34.72 -6.38 5.34
N GLY A 78 -35.53 -5.32 5.46
CA GLY A 78 -36.62 -5.26 6.40
C GLY A 78 -37.44 -6.54 6.43
N LEU A 79 -37.67 -7.02 7.64
CA LEU A 79 -38.66 -8.02 7.97
C LEU A 79 -39.09 -7.81 9.41
N ARG A 80 -39.99 -6.84 9.62
CA ARG A 80 -41.35 -7.04 10.17
C ARG A 80 -42.03 -5.73 10.52
#